data_AF-A0A6C0BA28-F1
#
_entry.id   AF-A0A6C0BA28-F1
#
_cell.length_a   1.000
_cell.length_b   1.000
_cell.length_c   1.000
_cell.angle_alpha   90.00
_cell.angle_beta   90.00
_cell.angle_gamma   90.00
#
_symmetry.space_group_name_H-M   'P 1'
#
loop_
_entity.id
_entity.type
_entity.pdbx_description
1 polymer ?
#
loop_
_entity_poly.entity_id
_entity_poly.type
_entity_poly.pdbx_seq_one_letter_code
_entity_poly.pdbx_strand_id
1 'polypeptide(L)'
;MDNIVYPNDDFDFSQLSLGNPTGLQGGAYMTKILYKDQPLYIQTPKSLSKQGFIKHPKKYYLELMFDNNDEKLFRWLENLEERCQKLIYEKGETWFQNQLELNDIENAFATTIRPYKSCKYYLLRVNVKMNYQTNAPIVKIYNENQSALTIDDVHADTNIISILEIQGIRFSSRNFQIEMELKQVMTLNSEVFFDSCLIKPSASIKEKQKEEYKEEIKEIKELKVIVEKNQENQEELIKENDLENAMEENITNELKEFDITDISTLETMTLKKPNQVYYEIYKETRKKAKLAKKEAILAFLEAKNIKKTYMLENVDDSDSDNDSTFDNMSDYSEEEENKV
;
A
#
# COMPACT_ATOMS: atom_id res chain seq x y z
N MET A 1 -20.74 -22.22 -19.39
CA MET A 1 -19.57 -22.12 -18.49
C MET A 1 -19.97 -21.12 -17.40
N ASP A 2 -21.01 -21.43 -16.63
CA ASP A 2 -21.86 -20.38 -16.06
C ASP A 2 -21.80 -20.33 -14.53
N ASN A 3 -20.73 -20.86 -13.93
CA ASN A 3 -20.62 -20.96 -12.48
C ASN A 3 -19.26 -20.44 -11.96
N ILE A 4 -18.88 -19.24 -12.43
CA ILE A 4 -17.77 -18.49 -11.83
C ILE A 4 -18.34 -17.69 -10.67
N VAL A 5 -17.83 -17.97 -9.48
CA VAL A 5 -18.24 -17.33 -8.23
C VAL A 5 -17.32 -16.15 -7.93
N TYR A 6 -17.86 -15.09 -7.35
CA TYR A 6 -17.04 -14.04 -6.76
C TYR A 6 -16.85 -14.30 -5.26
N PRO A 7 -15.63 -14.31 -4.72
CA PRO A 7 -15.37 -14.45 -3.28
C PRO A 7 -16.01 -13.29 -2.51
N ASN A 8 -17.14 -13.58 -1.87
CA ASN A 8 -17.90 -12.63 -1.06
C ASN A 8 -18.54 -13.35 0.13
N ASP A 9 -19.25 -12.58 0.96
CA ASP A 9 -19.84 -13.07 2.20
C ASP A 9 -21.11 -13.90 1.99
N ASP A 10 -21.68 -13.85 0.78
CA ASP A 10 -22.92 -14.53 0.43
C ASP A 10 -22.69 -15.95 -0.11
N PHE A 11 -21.44 -16.38 -0.25
CA PHE A 11 -21.13 -17.71 -0.76
C PHE A 11 -21.54 -18.82 0.24
N ASP A 12 -22.46 -19.67 -0.18
CA ASP A 12 -22.94 -20.79 0.64
C ASP A 12 -21.98 -22.00 0.62
N PHE A 13 -21.05 -22.04 1.58
CA PHE A 13 -20.11 -23.15 1.76
C PHE A 13 -20.79 -24.50 2.11
N SER A 14 -22.06 -24.52 2.53
CA SER A 14 -22.75 -25.78 2.85
C SER A 14 -22.95 -26.66 1.61
N GLN A 15 -23.00 -26.04 0.42
CA GLN A 15 -23.14 -26.71 -0.89
C GLN A 15 -21.82 -27.31 -1.41
N LEU A 16 -20.73 -27.20 -0.64
CA LEU A 16 -19.47 -27.86 -0.97
C LEU A 16 -19.53 -29.34 -0.62
N SER A 17 -18.99 -30.16 -1.52
CA SER A 17 -18.82 -31.59 -1.33
C SER A 17 -17.44 -32.04 -1.77
N LEU A 18 -16.99 -33.18 -1.22
CA LEU A 18 -15.73 -33.82 -1.60
C LEU A 18 -16.01 -35.11 -2.37
N GLY A 19 -15.32 -35.27 -3.51
CA GLY A 19 -15.32 -36.51 -4.26
C GLY A 19 -14.57 -37.65 -3.56
N ASN A 20 -14.64 -38.85 -4.11
CA ASN A 20 -13.82 -39.96 -3.62
C ASN A 20 -12.32 -39.67 -3.85
N PRO A 21 -11.45 -39.94 -2.86
CA PRO A 21 -10.03 -39.70 -2.99
C PRO A 21 -9.39 -40.65 -4.02
N THR A 22 -8.45 -40.10 -4.77
CA THR A 22 -7.64 -40.84 -5.75
C THR A 22 -6.18 -40.85 -5.31
N GLY A 23 -5.51 -42.00 -5.43
CA GLY A 23 -4.10 -42.12 -5.08
C GLY A 23 -3.20 -41.37 -6.07
N LEU A 24 -2.21 -40.67 -5.54
CA LEU A 24 -1.14 -40.02 -6.28
C LEU A 24 0.19 -40.75 -6.04
N GLN A 25 1.18 -40.48 -6.89
CA GLN A 25 2.53 -41.01 -6.70
C GLN A 25 3.12 -40.49 -5.37
N GLY A 26 3.79 -41.38 -4.63
CA GLY A 26 4.46 -41.02 -3.36
C GLY A 26 3.58 -41.12 -2.12
N GLY A 27 2.47 -41.86 -2.17
CA GLY A 27 1.61 -42.12 -0.99
C GLY A 27 0.71 -40.94 -0.61
N ALA A 28 0.59 -39.93 -1.48
CA ALA A 28 -0.37 -38.86 -1.32
C ALA A 28 -1.71 -39.23 -1.99
N TYR A 29 -2.77 -38.56 -1.59
CA TYR A 29 -4.11 -38.68 -2.16
C TYR A 29 -4.61 -37.31 -2.61
N MET A 30 -5.60 -37.31 -3.50
CA MET A 30 -6.30 -36.12 -3.93
C MET A 30 -7.80 -36.39 -3.93
N THR A 31 -8.57 -35.56 -3.22
CA THR A 31 -10.02 -35.48 -3.38
C THR A 31 -10.39 -34.20 -4.12
N LYS A 32 -11.44 -34.24 -4.95
CA LYS A 32 -11.95 -33.07 -5.67
C LYS A 32 -12.91 -32.29 -4.79
N ILE A 33 -12.84 -30.96 -4.83
CA ILE A 33 -13.88 -30.09 -4.29
C ILE A 33 -14.91 -29.81 -5.39
N LEU A 34 -16.18 -29.95 -5.06
CA LEU A 34 -17.31 -29.64 -5.94
C LEU A 34 -18.22 -28.64 -5.23
N TYR A 35 -18.84 -27.77 -6.00
CA TYR A 35 -19.89 -26.85 -5.54
C TYR A 35 -21.16 -27.12 -6.33
N LYS A 36 -22.23 -27.53 -5.65
CA LYS A 36 -23.50 -27.97 -6.30
C LYS A 36 -23.23 -29.04 -7.37
N ASP A 37 -22.39 -30.02 -7.04
CA ASP A 37 -21.96 -31.12 -7.91
C ASP A 37 -21.26 -30.69 -9.22
N GLN A 38 -20.77 -29.45 -9.29
CA GLN A 38 -20.02 -28.91 -10.41
C GLN A 38 -18.62 -28.46 -9.97
N PRO A 39 -17.64 -28.35 -10.91
CA PRO A 39 -16.36 -27.74 -10.60
C PRO A 39 -16.53 -26.31 -10.08
N LEU A 40 -15.78 -25.96 -9.04
CA LEU A 40 -15.81 -24.63 -8.43
C LEU A 40 -14.78 -23.72 -9.11
N TYR A 41 -15.28 -22.67 -9.77
CA TYR A 41 -14.45 -21.60 -10.32
C TYR A 41 -14.69 -20.31 -9.54
N ILE A 42 -13.62 -19.57 -9.26
CA ILE A 42 -13.71 -18.24 -8.65
C ILE A 42 -13.03 -17.20 -9.54
N GLN A 43 -13.56 -15.98 -9.53
CA GLN A 43 -12.88 -14.79 -10.03
C GLN A 43 -12.27 -14.04 -8.85
N THR A 44 -10.96 -13.83 -8.85
CA THR A 44 -10.29 -13.07 -7.79
C THR A 44 -10.65 -11.58 -7.87
N PRO A 45 -10.55 -10.83 -6.76
CA PRO A 45 -10.39 -9.38 -6.86
C PRO A 45 -9.11 -9.03 -7.63
N LYS A 46 -8.94 -7.73 -7.91
CA LYS A 46 -7.73 -7.20 -8.51
C LYS A 46 -6.54 -7.52 -7.60
N SER A 47 -5.48 -8.08 -8.18
CA SER A 47 -4.25 -8.41 -7.47
C SER A 47 -3.03 -7.98 -8.27
N LEU A 48 -1.86 -8.09 -7.66
CA LEU A 48 -0.58 -7.95 -8.33
C LEU A 48 0.03 -9.34 -8.60
N SER A 49 0.78 -9.48 -9.67
CA SER A 49 1.69 -10.60 -9.85
C SER A 49 2.98 -10.32 -9.07
N LYS A 50 3.44 -11.25 -8.22
CA LYS A 50 4.68 -11.01 -7.45
C LYS A 50 5.92 -10.86 -8.34
N GLN A 51 6.07 -11.74 -9.34
CA GLN A 51 7.27 -11.81 -10.19
C GLN A 51 7.02 -12.44 -11.57
N GLY A 52 5.75 -12.50 -12.00
CA GLY A 52 5.35 -13.18 -13.22
C GLY A 52 5.18 -14.69 -13.06
N PHE A 53 5.02 -15.38 -14.19
CA PHE A 53 4.92 -16.84 -14.23
C PHE A 53 6.28 -17.48 -13.95
N ILE A 54 6.31 -18.48 -13.06
CA ILE A 54 7.54 -19.18 -12.68
C ILE A 54 7.47 -20.62 -13.15
N LYS A 55 8.50 -21.05 -13.89
CA LYS A 55 8.67 -22.45 -14.30
C LYS A 55 9.29 -23.26 -13.16
N HIS A 56 8.62 -24.31 -12.74
CA HIS A 56 9.16 -25.39 -11.91
C HIS A 56 9.28 -26.65 -12.79
N PRO A 57 10.25 -27.57 -12.58
CA PRO A 57 10.59 -28.67 -13.50
C PRO A 57 9.46 -29.39 -14.28
N LYS A 58 8.25 -29.51 -13.74
CA LYS A 58 7.09 -30.14 -14.40
C LYS A 58 5.80 -29.31 -14.41
N LYS A 59 5.82 -28.08 -13.89
CA LYS A 59 4.63 -27.23 -13.75
C LYS A 59 4.99 -25.75 -13.74
N TYR A 60 4.07 -24.91 -14.16
CA TYR A 60 4.17 -23.48 -13.94
C TYR A 60 3.38 -23.12 -12.68
N TYR A 61 3.70 -21.99 -12.07
CA TYR A 61 2.86 -21.38 -11.05
C TYR A 61 2.94 -19.85 -11.13
N LEU A 62 1.93 -19.20 -10.57
CA LEU A 62 1.87 -17.76 -10.40
C LEU A 62 1.59 -17.48 -8.91
N GLU A 63 2.25 -16.47 -8.35
CA GLU A 63 1.93 -15.97 -7.01
C GLU A 63 1.16 -14.66 -7.15
N LEU A 64 -0.14 -14.72 -6.83
CA LEU A 64 -1.02 -13.57 -6.75
C LEU A 64 -0.75 -12.87 -5.41
N MET A 65 -0.60 -11.56 -5.45
CA MET A 65 -0.26 -10.71 -4.33
C MET A 65 -1.42 -9.74 -4.07
N PHE A 66 -2.08 -9.93 -2.93
CA PHE A 66 -3.22 -9.13 -2.47
C PHE A 66 -2.76 -8.21 -1.33
N ASP A 67 -3.41 -7.07 -1.15
CA ASP A 67 -3.11 -6.16 -0.04
C ASP A 67 -4.13 -6.32 1.11
N ASN A 68 -3.98 -5.54 2.16
CA ASN A 68 -4.85 -5.61 3.34
C ASN A 68 -6.31 -5.22 3.08
N ASN A 69 -6.63 -4.62 1.93
CA ASN A 69 -8.00 -4.22 1.59
C ASN A 69 -8.84 -5.39 1.05
N ASP A 70 -8.21 -6.51 0.69
CA ASP A 70 -8.88 -7.70 0.14
C ASP A 70 -9.47 -8.63 1.22
N GLU A 71 -9.94 -8.07 2.35
CA GLU A 71 -10.48 -8.80 3.51
C GLU A 71 -11.53 -9.85 3.12
N LYS A 72 -12.41 -9.52 2.17
CA LYS A 72 -13.45 -10.44 1.68
C LYS A 72 -12.87 -11.70 1.06
N LEU A 73 -11.77 -11.60 0.32
CA LEU A 73 -11.10 -12.76 -0.25
C LEU A 73 -10.46 -13.60 0.87
N PHE A 74 -9.81 -12.95 1.84
CA PHE A 74 -9.16 -13.67 2.95
C PHE A 74 -10.18 -14.43 3.79
N ARG A 75 -11.26 -13.79 4.20
CA ARG A 75 -12.37 -14.45 4.91
C ARG A 75 -12.98 -15.58 4.08
N TRP A 76 -13.14 -15.40 2.77
CA TRP A 76 -13.66 -16.45 1.90
C TRP A 76 -12.73 -17.67 1.85
N LEU A 77 -11.41 -17.46 1.80
CA LEU A 77 -10.43 -18.54 1.83
C LEU A 77 -10.39 -19.24 3.19
N GLU A 78 -10.47 -18.51 4.29
CA GLU A 78 -10.55 -19.08 5.65
C GLU A 78 -11.81 -19.96 5.80
N ASN A 79 -12.97 -19.47 5.37
CA ASN A 79 -14.22 -20.24 5.38
C ASN A 79 -14.14 -21.48 4.47
N LEU A 80 -13.43 -21.39 3.33
CA LEU A 80 -13.17 -22.53 2.46
C LEU A 80 -12.36 -23.60 3.19
N GLU A 81 -11.28 -23.20 3.87
CA GLU A 81 -10.42 -24.08 4.67
C GLU A 81 -11.22 -24.76 5.79
N GLU A 82 -11.96 -23.98 6.57
CA GLU A 82 -12.78 -24.49 7.68
C GLU A 82 -13.82 -25.51 7.19
N ARG A 83 -14.50 -25.20 6.08
CA ARG A 83 -15.48 -26.15 5.50
C ARG A 83 -14.80 -27.41 4.99
N CYS A 84 -13.62 -27.29 4.37
CA CYS A 84 -12.84 -28.43 3.89
C CYS A 84 -12.41 -29.33 5.04
N GLN A 85 -11.93 -28.76 6.16
CA GLN A 85 -11.56 -29.49 7.36
C GLN A 85 -12.74 -30.29 7.93
N LYS A 86 -13.91 -29.66 8.06
CA LYS A 86 -15.15 -30.34 8.49
C LYS A 86 -15.54 -31.48 7.56
N LEU A 87 -15.51 -31.26 6.25
CA LEU A 87 -15.83 -32.31 5.26
C LEU A 87 -14.83 -33.48 5.31
N ILE A 88 -13.54 -33.23 5.53
CA ILE A 88 -12.54 -34.29 5.71
C ILE A 88 -12.83 -35.08 6.99
N TYR A 89 -13.13 -34.39 8.10
CA TYR A 89 -13.46 -35.03 9.37
C TYR A 89 -14.71 -35.91 9.26
N GLU A 90 -15.79 -35.41 8.64
CA GLU A 90 -17.03 -36.16 8.35
C GLU A 90 -16.76 -37.43 7.53
N LYS A 91 -15.76 -37.42 6.64
CA LYS A 91 -15.36 -38.58 5.83
C LYS A 91 -14.26 -39.44 6.49
N GLY A 92 -13.75 -39.02 7.65
CA GLY A 92 -12.53 -39.54 8.23
C GLY A 92 -12.56 -41.03 8.50
N GLU A 93 -13.67 -41.55 9.05
CA GLU A 93 -13.85 -42.99 9.32
C GLU A 93 -13.78 -43.84 8.05
N THR A 94 -14.19 -43.30 6.91
CA THR A 94 -14.18 -44.02 5.63
C THR A 94 -12.85 -43.89 4.87
N TRP A 95 -12.10 -42.82 5.09
CA TRP A 95 -10.90 -42.50 4.32
C TRP A 95 -9.61 -42.88 5.02
N PHE A 96 -9.58 -42.89 6.35
CA PHE A 96 -8.38 -43.11 7.13
C PHE A 96 -8.47 -44.42 7.92
N GLN A 97 -7.33 -45.12 8.03
CA GLN A 97 -7.24 -46.34 8.84
C GLN A 97 -7.36 -46.03 10.33
N ASN A 98 -6.85 -44.88 10.76
CA ASN A 98 -6.97 -44.36 12.10
C ASN A 98 -7.88 -43.14 12.06
N GLN A 99 -8.80 -43.04 13.01
CA GLN A 99 -9.63 -41.86 13.16
C GLN A 99 -8.73 -40.66 13.50
N LEU A 100 -8.88 -39.58 12.74
CA LEU A 100 -8.21 -38.31 12.99
C LEU A 100 -9.14 -37.41 13.78
N GLU A 101 -8.62 -36.73 14.80
CA GLU A 101 -9.39 -35.67 15.48
C GLU A 101 -9.44 -34.43 14.60
N LEU A 102 -10.49 -33.60 14.78
CA LEU A 102 -10.64 -32.37 13.99
C LEU A 102 -9.42 -31.44 14.17
N ASN A 103 -8.94 -31.31 15.41
CA ASN A 103 -7.75 -30.51 15.73
C ASN A 103 -6.48 -31.04 15.04
N ASP A 104 -6.35 -32.37 14.85
CA ASP A 104 -5.22 -32.93 14.09
C ASP A 104 -5.28 -32.51 12.61
N ILE A 105 -6.49 -32.50 12.04
CA ILE A 105 -6.72 -32.07 10.66
C ILE A 105 -6.42 -30.57 10.51
N GLU A 106 -6.91 -29.73 11.43
CA GLU A 106 -6.68 -28.29 11.46
C GLU A 106 -5.18 -27.96 11.52
N ASN A 107 -4.45 -28.59 12.45
CA ASN A 107 -3.01 -28.38 12.59
C ASN A 107 -2.19 -28.89 11.40
N ALA A 108 -2.68 -29.92 10.70
CA ALA A 108 -2.07 -30.44 9.48
C ALA A 108 -2.51 -29.69 8.20
N PHE A 109 -3.43 -28.73 8.30
CA PHE A 109 -3.95 -28.01 7.15
C PHE A 109 -3.03 -26.83 6.79
N ALA A 110 -2.49 -26.86 5.58
CA ALA A 110 -1.67 -25.78 5.07
C ALA A 110 -2.53 -24.58 4.69
N THR A 111 -2.17 -23.40 5.21
CA THR A 111 -2.83 -22.14 4.87
C THR A 111 -2.71 -21.84 3.37
N THR A 112 -3.79 -21.34 2.78
CA THR A 112 -3.88 -21.06 1.35
C THR A 112 -3.17 -19.76 0.98
N ILE A 113 -3.10 -18.82 1.92
CA ILE A 113 -2.38 -17.55 1.81
C ILE A 113 -1.18 -17.50 2.75
N ARG A 114 -0.15 -16.74 2.37
CA ARG A 114 1.05 -16.53 3.20
C ARG A 114 1.39 -15.03 3.29
N PRO A 115 1.68 -14.48 4.49
CA PRO A 115 2.11 -13.09 4.63
C PRO A 115 3.39 -12.79 3.85
N TYR A 116 3.51 -11.56 3.35
CA TYR A 116 4.64 -11.08 2.58
C TYR A 116 4.92 -9.59 2.83
N LYS A 117 6.20 -9.20 2.75
CA LYS A 117 6.67 -7.82 3.03
C LYS A 117 6.06 -7.24 4.33
N SER A 118 6.29 -7.92 5.45
CA SER A 118 5.80 -7.51 6.78
C SER A 118 4.27 -7.35 6.84
N CYS A 119 3.53 -8.32 6.31
CA CYS A 119 2.06 -8.31 6.22
C CYS A 119 1.48 -7.11 5.44
N LYS A 120 2.29 -6.44 4.61
CA LYS A 120 1.77 -5.47 3.64
C LYS A 120 0.97 -6.17 2.54
N TYR A 121 1.38 -7.39 2.19
CA TYR A 121 0.75 -8.20 1.17
C TYR A 121 0.56 -9.65 1.63
N TYR A 122 -0.34 -10.36 0.96
CA TYR A 122 -0.61 -11.79 1.14
C TYR A 122 -0.47 -12.50 -0.20
N LEU A 123 0.27 -13.61 -0.20
CA LEU A 123 0.55 -14.38 -1.40
C LEU A 123 -0.35 -15.61 -1.49
N LEU A 124 -1.11 -15.70 -2.57
CA LEU A 124 -1.83 -16.88 -3.00
C LEU A 124 -1.08 -17.53 -4.16
N ARG A 125 -0.55 -18.74 -3.96
CA ARG A 125 0.14 -19.49 -5.01
C ARG A 125 -0.85 -20.35 -5.78
N VAL A 126 -0.92 -20.16 -7.09
CA VAL A 126 -1.81 -20.93 -7.99
C VAL A 126 -0.98 -21.70 -9.01
N ASN A 127 -1.33 -22.97 -9.23
CA ASN A 127 -0.63 -23.79 -10.23
C ASN A 127 -1.13 -23.48 -11.63
N VAL A 128 -0.28 -23.70 -12.62
CA VAL A 128 -0.60 -23.59 -14.04
C VAL A 128 -0.23 -24.91 -14.70
N LYS A 129 -1.21 -25.56 -15.34
CA LYS A 129 -0.96 -26.81 -16.06
C LYS A 129 -0.01 -26.58 -17.22
N MET A 130 0.75 -27.60 -17.55
CA MET A 130 1.67 -27.59 -18.69
C MET A 130 1.16 -28.56 -19.74
N ASN A 131 1.19 -28.16 -21.00
CA ASN A 131 1.05 -29.08 -22.10
C ASN A 131 2.39 -29.80 -22.29
N TYR A 132 2.45 -31.09 -21.98
CA TYR A 132 3.69 -31.87 -22.06
C TYR A 132 4.18 -32.08 -23.51
N GLN A 133 3.32 -31.92 -24.51
CA GLN A 133 3.71 -32.04 -25.92
C GLN A 133 4.39 -30.77 -26.43
N THR A 134 3.88 -29.59 -26.05
CA THR A 134 4.41 -28.29 -26.50
C THR A 134 5.34 -27.62 -25.49
N ASN A 135 5.45 -28.17 -24.27
CA ASN A 135 6.15 -27.58 -23.12
C ASN A 135 5.67 -26.16 -22.76
N ALA A 136 4.43 -25.82 -23.14
CA ALA A 136 3.82 -24.51 -22.93
C ALA A 136 2.79 -24.55 -21.79
N PRO A 137 2.61 -23.46 -21.03
CA PRO A 137 1.58 -23.35 -20.01
C PRO A 137 0.18 -23.34 -20.65
N ILE A 138 -0.77 -24.02 -20.00
CA ILE A 138 -2.18 -24.05 -20.39
C ILE A 138 -2.89 -22.98 -19.55
N VAL A 139 -2.87 -21.74 -20.04
CA VAL A 139 -3.54 -20.60 -19.43
C VAL A 139 -3.94 -19.61 -20.52
N LYS A 140 -5.11 -18.99 -20.39
CA LYS A 140 -5.53 -17.91 -21.29
C LYS A 140 -5.19 -16.56 -20.65
N ILE A 141 -4.49 -15.70 -21.39
CA ILE A 141 -4.08 -14.39 -20.88
C ILE A 141 -4.60 -13.34 -21.85
N TYR A 142 -5.25 -12.32 -21.32
CA TYR A 142 -5.81 -11.22 -22.10
C TYR A 142 -5.44 -9.88 -21.46
N ASN A 143 -5.42 -8.80 -22.25
CA ASN A 143 -5.50 -7.45 -21.71
C ASN A 143 -6.96 -6.98 -21.58
N GLU A 144 -7.16 -5.75 -21.13
CA GLU A 144 -8.49 -5.12 -20.98
C GLU A 144 -9.28 -5.03 -22.31
N ASN A 145 -8.58 -4.99 -23.44
CA ASN A 145 -9.19 -4.97 -24.78
C ASN A 145 -9.50 -6.38 -25.32
N GLN A 146 -9.36 -7.42 -24.49
CA GLN A 146 -9.53 -8.84 -24.85
C GLN A 146 -8.54 -9.35 -25.90
N SER A 147 -7.44 -8.63 -26.13
CA SER A 147 -6.34 -9.13 -26.97
C SER A 147 -5.55 -10.19 -26.22
N ALA A 148 -5.26 -11.31 -26.88
CA ALA A 148 -4.49 -12.39 -26.28
C ALA A 148 -3.04 -11.98 -26.01
N LEU A 149 -2.54 -12.35 -24.84
CA LEU A 149 -1.17 -12.16 -24.38
C LEU A 149 -0.52 -13.52 -24.05
N THR A 150 0.77 -13.48 -23.75
CA THR A 150 1.58 -14.63 -23.33
C THR A 150 2.00 -14.51 -21.87
N ILE A 151 2.62 -15.56 -21.34
CA ILE A 151 3.16 -15.53 -19.97
C ILE A 151 4.29 -14.51 -19.80
N ASP A 152 4.95 -14.14 -20.90
CA ASP A 152 6.05 -13.19 -20.90
C ASP A 152 5.55 -11.75 -20.76
N ASP A 153 4.25 -11.49 -20.95
CA ASP A 153 3.64 -10.17 -20.76
C ASP A 153 3.21 -9.90 -19.30
N VAL A 154 3.41 -10.88 -18.40
CA VAL A 154 3.09 -10.76 -16.98
C VAL A 154 4.37 -10.77 -16.16
N HIS A 155 4.66 -9.64 -15.53
CA HIS A 155 5.89 -9.40 -14.79
C HIS A 155 5.62 -9.18 -13.29
N ALA A 156 6.64 -8.72 -12.56
CA ALA A 156 6.46 -8.22 -11.21
C ALA A 156 5.53 -7.00 -11.21
N ASP A 157 4.66 -6.93 -10.21
CA ASP A 157 3.70 -5.85 -9.96
C ASP A 157 2.72 -5.58 -11.13
N THR A 158 2.56 -6.52 -12.07
CA THR A 158 1.49 -6.45 -13.07
C THR A 158 0.13 -6.60 -12.38
N ASN A 159 -0.75 -5.61 -12.57
CA ASN A 159 -2.12 -5.68 -12.10
C ASN A 159 -2.91 -6.72 -12.89
N ILE A 160 -3.57 -7.65 -12.20
CA ILE A 160 -4.27 -8.76 -12.81
C ILE A 160 -5.58 -9.09 -12.10
N ILE A 161 -6.54 -9.63 -12.85
CA ILE A 161 -7.71 -10.36 -12.34
C ILE A 161 -7.62 -11.79 -12.86
N SER A 162 -7.86 -12.77 -11.99
CA SER A 162 -7.65 -14.18 -12.32
C SER A 162 -8.92 -15.00 -12.17
N ILE A 163 -9.11 -15.99 -13.06
CA ILE A 163 -10.08 -17.07 -12.89
C ILE A 163 -9.33 -18.31 -12.41
N LEU A 164 -9.71 -18.78 -11.22
CA LEU A 164 -9.11 -19.93 -10.56
C LEU A 164 -10.12 -21.09 -10.52
N GLU A 165 -9.65 -22.31 -10.71
CA GLU A 165 -10.36 -23.54 -10.37
C GLU A 165 -9.89 -24.01 -9.00
N ILE A 166 -10.83 -24.18 -8.06
CA ILE A 166 -10.57 -24.85 -6.78
C ILE A 166 -10.64 -26.36 -7.04
N GLN A 167 -9.51 -26.98 -7.37
CA GLN A 167 -9.50 -28.36 -7.86
C GLN A 167 -9.87 -29.36 -6.78
N GLY A 168 -9.37 -29.15 -5.56
CA GLY A 168 -9.57 -30.06 -4.46
C GLY A 168 -8.48 -29.98 -3.41
N ILE A 169 -8.35 -31.06 -2.63
CA ILE A 169 -7.41 -31.15 -1.51
C ILE A 169 -6.44 -32.28 -1.79
N ARG A 170 -5.15 -31.93 -1.89
CA ARG A 170 -4.06 -32.91 -1.84
C ARG A 170 -3.75 -33.18 -0.38
N PHE A 171 -3.67 -34.44 -0.01
CA PHE A 171 -3.36 -34.79 1.36
C PHE A 171 -2.49 -36.03 1.53
N SER A 172 -1.82 -36.07 2.67
CA SER A 172 -1.21 -37.27 3.27
C SER A 172 -1.68 -37.34 4.73
N SER A 173 -1.19 -38.31 5.50
CA SER A 173 -1.48 -38.39 6.93
C SER A 173 -0.94 -37.21 7.76
N ARG A 174 -0.10 -36.33 7.17
CA ARG A 174 0.57 -35.24 7.90
C ARG A 174 0.34 -33.85 7.30
N ASN A 175 -0.33 -33.74 6.15
CA ASN A 175 -0.47 -32.47 5.46
C ASN A 175 -1.70 -32.49 4.56
N PHE A 176 -2.55 -31.49 4.70
CA PHE A 176 -3.68 -31.21 3.81
C PHE A 176 -3.42 -29.88 3.11
N GLN A 177 -3.66 -29.80 1.81
CA GLN A 177 -3.41 -28.59 1.03
C GLN A 177 -4.47 -28.43 -0.06
N ILE A 178 -5.12 -27.27 -0.08
CA ILE A 178 -6.01 -26.90 -1.20
C ILE A 178 -5.14 -26.65 -2.44
N GLU A 179 -5.48 -27.33 -3.52
CA GLU A 179 -4.84 -27.16 -4.82
C GLU A 179 -5.73 -26.31 -5.73
N MET A 180 -5.17 -25.18 -6.18
CA MET A 180 -5.82 -24.29 -7.12
C MET A 180 -5.08 -24.29 -8.46
N GLU A 181 -5.85 -24.19 -9.55
CA GLU A 181 -5.33 -24.04 -10.91
C GLU A 181 -5.79 -22.72 -11.51
N LEU A 182 -4.84 -21.96 -12.05
CA LEU A 182 -5.11 -20.76 -12.82
C LEU A 182 -5.60 -21.14 -14.22
N LYS A 183 -6.80 -20.69 -14.58
CA LYS A 183 -7.40 -20.93 -15.90
C LYS A 183 -7.23 -19.75 -16.84
N GLN A 184 -7.43 -18.54 -16.31
CA GLN A 184 -7.40 -17.32 -17.08
C GLN A 184 -6.85 -16.16 -16.26
N VAL A 185 -6.15 -15.24 -16.92
CA VAL A 185 -5.66 -13.97 -16.39
C VAL A 185 -6.09 -12.84 -17.31
N MET A 186 -6.55 -11.75 -16.75
CA MET A 186 -6.68 -10.46 -17.43
C MET A 186 -5.67 -9.49 -16.82
N THR A 187 -4.77 -8.93 -17.64
CA THR A 187 -3.89 -7.83 -17.21
C THR A 187 -4.64 -6.52 -17.29
N LEU A 188 -4.40 -5.65 -16.31
CA LEU A 188 -4.98 -4.31 -16.20
C LEU A 188 -3.87 -3.28 -16.37
N ASN A 189 -4.11 -2.26 -17.19
CA ASN A 189 -3.17 -1.16 -17.32
C ASN A 189 -3.12 -0.40 -15.99
N SER A 190 -1.90 -0.21 -15.47
CA SER A 190 -1.67 0.57 -14.25
C SER A 190 -1.63 2.08 -14.50
N GLU A 191 -1.57 2.48 -15.77
CA GLU A 191 -1.30 3.85 -16.18
C GLU A 191 -2.55 4.48 -16.76
N VAL A 192 -3.28 5.21 -15.93
CA VAL A 192 -4.13 6.30 -16.42
C VAL A 192 -3.22 7.52 -16.49
N PHE A 193 -2.50 7.70 -17.60
CA PHE A 193 -1.94 9.02 -17.87
C PHE A 193 -3.11 9.96 -18.14
N PHE A 194 -3.18 11.04 -17.37
CA PHE A 194 -4.11 12.10 -17.73
C PHE A 194 -3.53 12.82 -18.95
N ASP A 195 -4.19 12.71 -20.10
CA ASP A 195 -3.80 13.43 -21.33
C ASP A 195 -3.84 14.97 -21.15
N SER A 196 -4.48 15.43 -20.07
CA SER A 196 -4.59 16.85 -19.73
C SER A 196 -4.42 17.08 -18.24
N CYS A 197 -3.90 18.26 -17.89
CA CYS A 197 -3.80 18.70 -16.51
C CYS A 197 -5.21 18.84 -15.91
N LEU A 198 -5.58 17.95 -14.98
CA LEU A 198 -6.85 18.01 -14.26
C LEU A 198 -6.83 19.01 -13.09
N ILE A 199 -5.66 19.57 -12.77
CA ILE A 199 -5.52 20.58 -11.72
C ILE A 199 -6.12 21.87 -12.27
N LYS A 200 -7.34 22.20 -11.85
CA LYS A 200 -7.97 23.48 -12.17
C LYS A 200 -7.21 24.58 -11.41
N PRO A 201 -6.51 25.51 -12.10
CA PRO A 201 -5.91 26.65 -11.43
C PRO A 201 -7.04 27.50 -10.83
N SER A 202 -6.81 28.05 -9.64
CA SER A 202 -7.75 28.92 -8.90
C SER A 202 -8.17 30.19 -9.66
N ALA A 203 -7.70 30.40 -10.90
CA ALA A 203 -8.06 31.52 -11.76
C ALA A 203 -9.56 31.62 -12.09
N SER A 204 -10.34 30.55 -11.93
CA SER A 204 -11.80 30.59 -12.09
C SER A 204 -12.57 31.19 -10.89
N ILE A 205 -11.86 31.59 -9.82
CA ILE A 205 -12.44 32.33 -8.67
C ILE A 205 -12.29 33.86 -8.84
N LYS A 206 -11.46 34.32 -9.81
CA LYS A 206 -11.09 35.74 -9.95
C LYS A 206 -12.22 36.68 -10.41
N GLU A 207 -13.36 36.18 -10.85
CA GLU A 207 -14.47 37.04 -11.28
C GLU A 207 -15.46 37.39 -10.16
N LYS A 208 -15.58 36.56 -9.09
CA LYS A 208 -16.50 36.85 -7.98
C LYS A 208 -15.90 37.72 -6.87
N GLN A 209 -14.58 37.69 -6.68
CA GLN A 209 -13.92 38.43 -5.59
C GLN A 209 -13.64 39.90 -5.91
N LYS A 210 -13.86 40.37 -7.15
CA LYS A 210 -13.51 41.75 -7.55
C LYS A 210 -14.55 42.80 -7.10
N GLU A 211 -15.76 42.38 -6.75
CA GLU A 211 -16.83 43.27 -6.29
C GLU A 211 -16.83 43.45 -4.76
N GLU A 212 -16.56 42.40 -3.97
CA GLU A 212 -16.47 42.50 -2.49
C GLU A 212 -15.29 43.37 -2.01
N TYR A 213 -14.12 43.28 -2.65
CA TYR A 213 -12.94 44.07 -2.24
C TYR A 213 -13.11 45.60 -2.45
N LYS A 214 -14.08 46.06 -3.25
CA LYS A 214 -14.33 47.50 -3.43
C LYS A 214 -15.15 48.13 -2.29
N GLU A 215 -15.93 47.34 -1.58
CA GLU A 215 -16.73 47.83 -0.45
C GLU A 215 -15.91 47.87 0.85
N GLU A 216 -15.07 46.87 1.11
CA GLU A 216 -14.18 46.84 2.30
C GLU A 216 -13.11 47.96 2.30
N ILE A 217 -12.59 48.35 1.12
CA ILE A 217 -11.58 49.44 1.04
C ILE A 217 -12.19 50.82 1.35
N LYS A 218 -13.51 51.00 1.23
CA LYS A 218 -14.20 52.24 1.65
C LYS A 218 -14.34 52.32 3.17
N GLU A 219 -14.69 51.23 3.84
CA GLU A 219 -14.81 51.19 5.31
C GLU A 219 -13.47 51.38 6.02
N ILE A 220 -12.37 50.82 5.49
CA ILE A 220 -11.03 50.95 6.10
C ILE A 220 -10.48 52.39 6.02
N LYS A 221 -10.90 53.18 5.02
CA LYS A 221 -10.48 54.58 4.89
C LYS A 221 -11.17 55.52 5.87
N GLU A 222 -12.39 55.22 6.30
CA GLU A 222 -13.10 56.03 7.30
C GLU A 222 -12.61 55.75 8.73
N LEU A 223 -12.12 54.54 9.01
CA LEU A 223 -11.59 54.14 10.33
C LEU A 223 -10.19 54.71 10.64
N LYS A 224 -9.36 54.99 9.62
CA LYS A 224 -8.01 55.58 9.82
C LYS A 224 -8.03 57.02 10.34
N VAL A 225 -9.12 57.76 10.12
CA VAL A 225 -9.25 59.17 10.56
C VAL A 225 -9.51 59.28 12.08
N ILE A 226 -9.97 58.22 12.72
CA ILE A 226 -10.35 58.21 14.15
C ILE A 226 -9.16 57.87 15.07
N VAL A 227 -8.16 57.16 14.56
CA VAL A 227 -7.04 56.60 15.38
C VAL A 227 -5.87 57.59 15.57
N GLU A 228 -5.74 58.63 14.73
CA GLU A 228 -4.65 59.61 14.84
C GLU A 228 -4.80 60.64 15.98
N LYS A 229 -5.82 60.52 16.84
CA LYS A 229 -6.10 61.54 17.87
C LYS A 229 -5.82 61.18 19.32
N ASN A 230 -5.37 59.96 19.65
CA ASN A 230 -5.08 59.61 21.04
C ASN A 230 -3.83 58.73 21.14
N GLN A 231 -2.66 59.36 21.21
CA GLN A 231 -1.48 58.79 21.86
C GLN A 231 -1.22 59.59 23.13
N GLU A 232 -1.30 58.94 24.29
CA GLU A 232 -0.50 59.24 25.49
C GLU A 232 -0.89 58.26 26.61
N ASN A 233 -0.04 57.25 26.89
CA ASN A 233 0.60 57.04 28.19
C ASN A 233 1.04 55.59 28.46
N GLN A 234 2.32 55.51 28.89
CA GLN A 234 2.89 54.69 29.96
C GLN A 234 3.44 53.27 29.71
N GLU A 235 4.52 53.06 30.48
CA GLU A 235 5.62 52.08 30.44
C GLU A 235 5.38 50.84 31.35
N GLU A 236 6.42 49.99 31.39
CA GLU A 236 6.79 48.94 32.38
C GLU A 236 6.35 47.47 32.10
N LEU A 237 7.08 46.38 32.42
CA LEU A 237 8.47 46.06 32.84
C LEU A 237 8.66 44.50 32.77
N ILE A 238 9.79 44.03 32.23
CA ILE A 238 10.74 42.91 32.57
C ILE A 238 10.26 41.50 33.07
N LYS A 239 10.88 40.40 32.56
CA LYS A 239 11.94 39.54 33.21
C LYS A 239 12.23 38.20 32.52
N GLU A 240 13.50 38.02 32.13
CA GLU A 240 14.22 36.76 31.97
C GLU A 240 14.73 36.25 33.34
N ASN A 241 14.79 34.93 33.54
CA ASN A 241 15.99 34.18 33.98
C ASN A 241 15.75 32.67 34.12
N ASP A 242 16.73 31.92 33.61
CA ASP A 242 17.43 30.72 34.12
C ASP A 242 16.69 29.47 34.67
N LEU A 243 17.09 28.29 34.19
CA LEU A 243 17.97 27.41 34.98
C LEU A 243 18.61 26.27 34.15
N GLU A 244 19.91 26.10 34.36
CA GLU A 244 20.81 25.08 33.84
C GLU A 244 21.15 24.07 34.97
N ASN A 245 21.51 22.84 34.58
CA ASN A 245 22.25 21.79 35.33
C ASN A 245 21.51 20.65 36.06
N ALA A 246 21.77 19.42 35.59
CA ALA A 246 22.01 18.14 36.30
C ALA A 246 21.86 17.00 35.27
N MET A 247 22.67 15.95 35.10
CA MET A 247 23.82 15.37 35.79
C MET A 247 24.51 14.43 34.79
N GLU A 248 25.85 14.40 34.78
CA GLU A 248 26.63 13.27 34.27
C GLU A 248 26.66 12.18 35.34
N GLU A 249 26.41 10.90 35.00
CA GLU A 249 27.11 9.77 35.62
C GLU A 249 26.95 8.44 34.86
N ASN A 250 28.12 7.83 34.58
CA ASN A 250 28.48 6.42 34.41
C ASN A 250 27.41 5.35 34.05
N ILE A 251 27.61 4.64 32.93
CA ILE A 251 27.18 3.24 32.81
C ILE A 251 28.30 2.38 32.20
N THR A 252 28.78 1.44 33.02
CA THR A 252 29.68 0.33 32.68
C THR A 252 28.91 -0.78 31.94
N ASN A 253 29.54 -1.37 30.91
CA ASN A 253 28.99 -2.46 30.09
C ASN A 253 29.05 -3.84 30.78
N GLU A 254 28.14 -4.14 31.72
CA GLU A 254 27.86 -5.52 32.15
C GLU A 254 26.35 -5.75 32.33
N LEU A 255 25.80 -6.73 31.61
CA LEU A 255 24.38 -7.12 31.65
C LEU A 255 24.10 -7.94 32.91
N LYS A 256 23.17 -7.48 33.75
CA LYS A 256 22.58 -8.24 34.86
C LYS A 256 21.07 -8.37 34.66
N GLU A 257 20.52 -9.55 34.99
CA GLU A 257 19.08 -9.83 34.94
C GLU A 257 18.32 -8.94 35.94
N PHE A 258 17.25 -8.32 35.46
CA PHE A 258 16.43 -7.35 36.21
C PHE A 258 15.13 -8.01 36.64
N ASP A 259 14.88 -8.11 37.94
CA ASP A 259 13.69 -8.74 38.50
C ASP A 259 12.54 -7.72 38.57
N ILE A 260 11.48 -7.95 37.79
CA ILE A 260 10.36 -7.00 37.61
C ILE A 260 9.35 -7.20 38.73
N THR A 261 9.60 -6.63 39.92
CA THR A 261 8.64 -6.68 41.03
C THR A 261 8.17 -5.32 41.53
N ASP A 262 8.62 -4.20 40.94
CA ASP A 262 8.17 -2.87 41.35
C ASP A 262 7.79 -1.99 40.14
N ILE A 263 6.53 -2.11 39.70
CA ILE A 263 5.94 -1.34 38.57
C ILE A 263 5.47 0.06 39.04
N SER A 264 5.58 0.37 40.34
CA SER A 264 4.97 1.54 40.95
C SER A 264 5.73 2.87 40.74
N THR A 265 6.93 2.84 40.17
CA THR A 265 7.82 4.02 40.00
C THR A 265 8.26 4.31 38.56
N LEU A 266 7.70 3.63 37.55
CA LEU A 266 7.99 3.94 36.14
C LEU A 266 7.20 5.16 35.67
N GLU A 267 7.90 6.22 35.24
CA GLU A 267 7.28 7.35 34.55
C GLU A 267 6.55 6.86 33.30
N THR A 268 5.24 7.05 33.26
CA THR A 268 4.40 6.68 32.13
C THR A 268 4.69 7.58 30.93
N MET A 269 5.35 7.06 29.90
CA MET A 269 5.53 7.77 28.64
C MET A 269 4.19 7.93 27.93
N THR A 270 3.78 9.18 27.69
CA THR A 270 2.55 9.51 26.96
C THR A 270 2.85 9.69 25.47
N LEU A 271 2.11 8.97 24.61
CA LEU A 271 2.22 9.10 23.16
C LEU A 271 1.56 10.40 22.69
N LYS A 272 2.30 11.24 21.95
CA LYS A 272 1.74 12.44 21.30
C LYS A 272 0.60 12.04 20.35
N LYS A 273 -0.48 12.82 20.32
CA LYS A 273 -1.60 12.59 19.40
C LYS A 273 -1.11 12.71 17.94
N PRO A 274 -1.53 11.81 17.01
CA PRO A 274 -0.99 11.74 15.65
C PRO A 274 -0.95 13.08 14.91
N ASN A 275 -2.00 13.90 15.06
CA ASN A 275 -2.13 15.18 14.37
C ASN A 275 -1.02 16.20 14.71
N GLN A 276 -0.45 16.14 15.92
CA GLN A 276 0.62 17.05 16.34
C GLN A 276 1.97 16.67 15.71
N VAL A 277 2.21 15.37 15.55
CA VAL A 277 3.42 14.84 14.89
C VAL A 277 3.44 15.22 13.41
N TYR A 278 2.30 15.11 12.72
CA TYR A 278 2.21 15.55 11.31
C TYR A 278 2.46 17.05 11.13
N TYR A 279 1.98 17.88 12.07
CA TYR A 279 2.19 19.33 12.02
C TYR A 279 3.66 19.71 12.25
N GLU A 280 4.34 19.04 13.19
CA GLU A 280 5.78 19.24 13.45
C GLU A 280 6.61 18.86 12.21
N ILE A 281 6.35 17.70 11.60
CA ILE A 281 7.02 17.23 10.37
C ILE A 281 6.79 18.20 9.21
N TYR A 282 5.55 18.69 9.05
CA TYR A 282 5.22 19.68 8.02
C TYR A 282 5.99 21.00 8.23
N LYS A 283 6.06 21.51 9.46
CA LYS A 283 6.75 22.76 9.80
C LYS A 283 8.25 22.67 9.53
N GLU A 284 8.88 21.56 9.90
CA GLU A 284 10.29 21.30 9.63
C GLU A 284 10.58 21.18 8.13
N THR A 285 9.73 20.46 7.40
CA THR A 285 9.86 20.30 5.95
C THR A 285 9.72 21.64 5.23
N ARG A 286 8.76 22.48 5.65
CA ARG A 286 8.57 23.84 5.11
C ARG A 286 9.77 24.74 5.41
N LYS A 287 10.37 24.64 6.61
CA LYS A 287 11.59 25.36 6.98
C LYS A 287 12.78 24.94 6.11
N LYS A 288 12.95 23.63 5.89
CA LYS A 288 13.99 23.08 5.01
C LYS A 288 13.84 23.55 3.57
N ALA A 289 12.61 23.58 3.05
CA ALA A 289 12.32 24.10 1.72
C ALA A 289 12.64 25.60 1.59
N LYS A 290 12.33 26.42 2.61
CA LYS A 290 12.69 27.85 2.63
C LYS A 290 14.21 28.05 2.61
N LEU A 291 14.96 27.22 3.35
CA LEU A 291 16.43 27.28 3.36
C LEU A 291 17.02 26.90 2.00
N ALA A 292 16.58 25.79 1.41
CA ALA A 292 17.03 25.35 0.09
C ALA A 292 16.73 26.40 -1.00
N LYS A 293 15.57 27.05 -0.93
CA LYS A 293 15.23 28.18 -1.81
C LYS A 293 16.25 29.31 -1.66
N LYS A 294 16.55 29.73 -0.42
CA LYS A 294 17.53 30.80 -0.17
C LYS A 294 18.92 30.44 -0.70
N GLU A 295 19.34 29.20 -0.52
CA GLU A 295 20.64 28.71 -0.98
C GLU A 295 20.73 28.69 -2.51
N ALA A 296 19.69 28.20 -3.19
CA ALA A 296 19.64 28.21 -4.66
C ALA A 296 19.75 29.64 -5.24
N ILE A 297 19.13 30.61 -4.58
CA ILE A 297 19.21 32.03 -4.97
C ILE A 297 20.63 32.56 -4.82
N LEU A 298 21.28 32.26 -3.70
CA LEU A 298 22.65 32.70 -3.44
C LEU A 298 23.62 32.09 -4.45
N ALA A 299 23.53 30.79 -4.71
CA ALA A 299 24.35 30.10 -5.71
C ALA A 299 24.15 30.69 -7.12
N PHE A 300 22.92 31.03 -7.47
CA PHE A 300 22.61 31.67 -8.75
C PHE A 300 23.21 33.07 -8.88
N LEU A 301 23.10 33.89 -7.84
CA LEU A 301 23.70 35.23 -7.81
C LEU A 301 25.23 35.16 -7.87
N GLU A 302 25.83 34.19 -7.20
CA GLU A 302 27.27 33.93 -7.25
C GLU A 302 27.71 33.52 -8.66
N ALA A 303 27.01 32.59 -9.30
CA ALA A 303 27.28 32.19 -10.68
C ALA A 303 27.19 33.38 -11.65
N LYS A 304 26.15 34.22 -11.52
CA LYS A 304 26.02 35.46 -12.31
C LYS A 304 27.19 36.42 -12.06
N ASN A 305 27.62 36.56 -10.81
CA ASN A 305 28.75 37.42 -10.46
C ASN A 305 30.08 36.91 -11.02
N ILE A 306 30.33 35.60 -10.96
CA ILE A 306 31.52 34.96 -11.57
C ILE A 306 31.52 35.17 -13.08
N LYS A 307 30.40 34.88 -13.76
CA LYS A 307 30.28 35.09 -15.21
C LYS A 307 30.58 36.54 -15.60
N LYS A 308 30.04 37.50 -14.85
CA LYS A 308 30.28 38.93 -15.05
C LYS A 308 31.74 39.33 -14.77
N THR A 309 32.34 38.81 -13.70
CA THR A 309 33.70 39.17 -13.27
C THR A 309 34.76 38.66 -14.24
N TYR A 310 34.56 37.46 -14.81
CA TYR A 310 35.53 36.81 -15.69
C TYR A 310 35.19 36.93 -17.19
N MET A 311 34.17 37.71 -17.56
CA MET A 311 33.74 37.96 -18.95
C MET A 311 33.63 36.68 -19.79
N LEU A 312 33.00 35.65 -19.21
CA LEU A 312 32.83 34.33 -19.83
C LEU A 312 31.67 34.36 -20.84
N GLU A 313 31.87 35.03 -21.98
CA GLU A 313 30.84 35.23 -23.02
C GLU A 313 30.71 34.04 -24.00
N ASN A 314 31.65 33.09 -24.01
CA ASN A 314 31.68 31.95 -24.93
C ASN A 314 31.38 30.59 -24.26
N VAL A 315 30.82 30.59 -23.05
CA VAL A 315 30.29 29.36 -22.46
C VAL A 315 28.87 29.20 -23.01
N ASP A 316 28.69 28.22 -23.89
CA ASP A 316 27.43 27.88 -24.54
C ASP A 316 26.35 27.61 -23.48
N ASP A 317 25.43 28.57 -23.26
CA ASP A 317 24.32 28.46 -22.31
C ASP A 317 23.18 27.59 -22.89
N SER A 318 23.49 26.53 -23.63
CA SER A 318 22.48 25.74 -24.36
C SER A 318 21.54 24.91 -23.46
N ASP A 319 21.70 24.98 -22.13
CA ASP A 319 20.86 24.28 -21.15
C ASP A 319 20.14 25.22 -20.15
N SER A 320 20.16 26.55 -20.32
CA SER A 320 19.67 27.50 -19.30
C SER A 320 18.78 28.66 -19.82
N ASP A 321 17.82 28.37 -20.70
CA ASP A 321 16.72 29.30 -20.99
C ASP A 321 15.61 29.21 -19.92
N ASN A 322 15.91 29.67 -18.70
CA ASN A 322 14.89 29.78 -17.63
C ASN A 322 15.05 31.04 -16.74
N ASP A 323 15.62 32.12 -17.28
CA ASP A 323 15.75 33.41 -16.60
C ASP A 323 14.37 34.01 -16.19
N SER A 324 13.27 33.54 -16.79
CA SER A 324 11.89 33.97 -16.48
C SER A 324 11.25 33.28 -15.27
N THR A 325 11.91 32.31 -14.63
CA THR A 325 11.28 31.51 -13.55
C THR A 325 11.34 32.23 -12.20
N PHE A 326 12.25 33.18 -12.02
CA PHE A 326 12.58 33.73 -10.72
C PHE A 326 11.74 34.96 -10.31
N ASP A 327 11.28 35.76 -11.28
CA ASP A 327 10.50 36.98 -11.00
C ASP A 327 9.10 36.69 -10.41
N ASN A 328 8.59 35.47 -10.57
CA ASN A 328 7.30 35.04 -10.00
C ASN A 328 7.39 34.51 -8.55
N MET A 329 8.58 34.51 -7.95
CA MET A 329 8.89 33.77 -6.72
C MET A 329 8.95 34.66 -5.46
N SER A 330 8.84 35.99 -5.63
CA SER A 330 8.84 37.01 -4.55
C SER A 330 7.46 37.28 -3.94
N ASP A 331 6.36 36.89 -4.59
CA ASP A 331 5.00 37.29 -4.18
C ASP A 331 4.35 36.40 -3.10
N TYR A 332 5.09 35.43 -2.52
CA TYR A 332 4.53 34.47 -1.56
C TYR A 332 5.00 34.65 -0.11
N SER A 333 5.61 35.80 0.25
CA SER A 333 6.24 35.97 1.56
C SER A 333 5.55 36.89 2.57
N GLU A 334 4.44 37.56 2.27
CA GLU A 334 3.89 38.58 3.20
C GLU A 334 2.54 38.29 3.85
N GLU A 335 1.93 37.14 3.64
CA GLU A 335 0.69 36.77 4.35
C GLU A 335 0.93 35.58 5.28
N GLU A 336 0.44 35.69 6.53
CA GLU A 336 0.49 34.70 7.62
C GLU A 336 1.55 34.88 8.72
N GLU A 337 1.91 36.12 9.07
CA GLU A 337 2.54 36.38 10.39
C GLU A 337 1.56 36.83 11.49
N ASN A 338 0.25 36.92 11.20
CA ASN A 338 -0.76 37.27 12.21
C ASN A 338 -1.88 36.24 12.26
N LYS A 339 -1.68 35.18 13.05
CA LYS A 339 -2.71 34.46 13.84
C LYS A 339 -2.07 33.29 14.58
N VAL A 340 -1.66 33.55 15.82
CA VAL A 340 -1.70 32.57 16.91
C VAL A 340 -2.53 33.20 18.03
#